data_AF-A0A8X7C7X8-F1
#
_entry.id   AF-A0A8X7C7X8-F1
#
_cell.length_a   1.000
_cell.length_b   1.000
_cell.length_c   1.000
_cell.angle_alpha   90.00
_cell.angle_beta   90.00
_cell.angle_gamma   90.00
#
_symmetry.space_group_name_H-M   'P 1'
#
loop_
_entity.id
_entity.type
_entity.pdbx_description
1 polymer ?
#
loop_
_entity_poly.entity_id
_entity_poly.type
_entity_poly.pdbx_seq_one_letter_code
_entity_poly.pdbx_strand_id
1 'polypeptide(L)'
;MIDLREKITSCTFFQDNEQFVKEMLDIIVDERKSLEVEALRKIERKDKYLADQRAFELEKLKLQAQNPPASVGDSPQMDSGPMKLDLKTVLPTFIPDKDDLSLLLTMFERQMKLLNVPADFWVSHLIGILPSDIGRLIAREPEEMFKNYAHIRNILLQRFKLTVSESFSVDIRNRIIPLGKISFSS
;
A
#
# COMPACT_ATOMS: atom_id res chain seq x y z
N MET A 1 -35.58 28.59 -39.07
CA MET A 1 -35.06 27.96 -37.84
C MET A 1 -35.16 26.47 -38.02
N ILE A 2 -34.08 25.73 -37.84
CA ILE A 2 -34.12 24.26 -37.96
C ILE A 2 -34.60 23.73 -36.61
N ASP A 3 -35.76 23.06 -36.60
CA ASP A 3 -36.22 22.36 -35.40
C ASP A 3 -35.34 21.13 -35.18
N LEU A 4 -34.45 21.23 -34.20
CA LEU A 4 -33.49 20.18 -33.88
C LEU A 4 -34.22 18.90 -33.44
N ARG A 5 -35.41 19.03 -32.81
CA ARG A 5 -36.23 17.89 -32.38
C ARG A 5 -36.75 17.13 -33.60
N GLU A 6 -37.26 17.83 -34.61
CA GLU A 6 -37.75 17.23 -35.84
C GLU A 6 -36.60 16.50 -36.57
N LYS A 7 -35.43 17.14 -36.67
CA LYS A 7 -34.27 16.57 -37.37
C LYS A 7 -33.66 15.34 -36.68
N ILE A 8 -33.72 15.27 -35.35
CA ILE A 8 -33.32 14.08 -34.58
C ILE A 8 -34.35 12.96 -34.74
N THR A 9 -35.65 13.28 -34.73
CA THR A 9 -36.72 12.28 -34.77
C THR A 9 -36.94 11.71 -36.18
N SER A 10 -36.68 12.49 -37.23
CA SER A 10 -36.71 12.04 -38.63
C SER A 10 -35.45 11.28 -39.08
N CYS A 11 -34.47 11.09 -38.19
CA CYS A 11 -33.25 10.38 -38.50
C CYS A 11 -33.48 8.85 -38.41
N THR A 12 -33.51 8.18 -39.56
CA THR A 12 -33.76 6.73 -39.67
C THR A 12 -32.72 5.88 -38.94
N PHE A 13 -31.51 6.40 -38.74
CA PHE A 13 -30.44 5.75 -37.99
C PHE A 13 -30.86 5.32 -36.57
N PHE A 14 -31.72 6.11 -35.91
CA PHE A 14 -32.22 5.79 -34.57
C PHE A 14 -33.52 4.99 -34.58
N GLN A 15 -34.31 5.11 -35.66
CA GLN A 15 -35.58 4.42 -35.79
C GLN A 15 -35.40 2.91 -36.04
N ASP A 16 -34.39 2.54 -36.83
CA ASP A 16 -34.04 1.12 -37.11
C ASP A 16 -33.21 0.47 -35.99
N ASN A 17 -32.64 1.28 -35.08
CA ASN A 17 -31.79 0.82 -33.97
C ASN A 17 -32.36 1.16 -32.59
N GLU A 18 -33.64 1.55 -32.50
CA GLU A 18 -34.26 1.98 -31.25
C GLU A 18 -34.15 0.90 -30.17
N GLN A 19 -34.36 -0.35 -30.56
CA GLN A 19 -34.25 -1.51 -29.67
C GLN A 19 -32.82 -1.72 -29.17
N PHE A 20 -31.83 -1.61 -30.06
CA PHE A 20 -30.42 -1.71 -29.72
C PHE A 20 -29.97 -0.60 -28.76
N VAL A 21 -30.44 0.63 -28.97
CA VAL A 21 -30.15 1.76 -28.09
C VAL A 21 -30.78 1.58 -26.72
N LYS A 22 -32.02 1.05 -26.64
CA LYS A 22 -32.68 0.71 -25.37
C LYS A 22 -31.91 -0.37 -24.61
N GLU A 23 -31.55 -1.46 -25.28
CA GLU A 23 -30.77 -2.56 -24.68
C GLU A 23 -29.41 -2.07 -24.17
N MET A 24 -28.72 -1.22 -24.94
CA MET A 24 -27.45 -0.61 -24.50
C MET A 24 -27.62 0.29 -23.28
N LEU A 25 -28.70 1.08 -23.21
CA LEU A 25 -28.99 1.92 -22.05
C LEU A 25 -29.33 1.08 -20.82
N ASP A 26 -30.09 0.00 -20.97
CA ASP A 26 -30.43 -0.91 -19.88
C ASP A 26 -29.16 -1.57 -19.30
N ILE A 27 -28.24 -2.02 -20.16
CA ILE A 27 -26.94 -2.56 -19.74
C ILE A 27 -26.14 -1.53 -18.94
N ILE A 28 -26.07 -0.28 -19.40
CA ILE A 28 -25.35 0.80 -18.70
C ILE A 28 -26.00 1.10 -17.34
N VAL A 29 -27.33 1.09 -17.26
CA VAL A 29 -28.06 1.32 -16.01
C VAL A 29 -27.80 0.19 -15.01
N ASP A 30 -27.84 -1.06 -15.47
CA ASP A 30 -27.59 -2.23 -14.62
C ASP A 30 -26.14 -2.29 -14.15
N GLU A 31 -25.18 -1.98 -15.02
CA GLU A 31 -23.77 -1.90 -14.65
C GLU A 31 -23.54 -0.82 -13.58
N ARG A 32 -24.12 0.37 -13.75
CA ARG A 32 -24.03 1.45 -12.75
C ARG A 32 -24.64 1.06 -11.42
N LYS A 33 -25.83 0.43 -11.41
CA LYS A 33 -26.44 -0.08 -10.17
C LYS A 33 -25.57 -1.13 -9.50
N SER A 34 -24.99 -2.04 -10.28
CA SER A 34 -24.09 -3.08 -9.77
C SER A 34 -22.84 -2.47 -9.10
N LEU A 35 -22.23 -1.47 -9.75
CA LEU A 35 -21.07 -0.74 -9.22
C LEU A 35 -21.41 -0.01 -7.91
N GLU A 36 -22.58 0.63 -7.83
CA GLU A 36 -23.04 1.31 -6.62
C GLU A 36 -23.24 0.34 -5.45
N VAL A 37 -23.88 -0.81 -5.71
CA VAL A 37 -24.04 -1.87 -4.70
C VAL A 37 -22.69 -2.42 -4.23
N GLU A 38 -21.74 -2.62 -5.14
CA GLU A 38 -20.41 -3.09 -4.77
C GLU A 38 -19.63 -2.06 -3.94
N ALA A 39 -19.77 -0.76 -4.26
CA ALA A 39 -19.18 0.33 -3.50
C ALA A 39 -19.75 0.39 -2.07
N LEU A 40 -21.07 0.27 -1.92
CA LEU A 40 -21.73 0.21 -0.62
C LEU A 40 -21.25 -1.01 0.20
N ARG A 41 -21.14 -2.19 -0.43
CA ARG A 41 -20.58 -3.39 0.23
C ARG A 41 -19.12 -3.20 0.65
N LYS A 42 -18.33 -2.41 -0.07
CA LYS A 42 -16.94 -2.07 0.31
C LYS A 42 -16.91 -1.15 1.52
N ILE A 43 -17.82 -0.18 1.61
CA ILE A 43 -17.97 0.73 2.75
C ILE A 43 -18.42 -0.07 3.98
N GLU A 44 -19.48 -0.86 3.87
CA GLU A 44 -20.02 -1.67 4.96
C GLU A 44 -18.96 -2.62 5.55
N ARG A 45 -18.14 -3.26 4.71
CA ARG A 45 -17.03 -4.09 5.18
C ARG A 45 -15.98 -3.31 5.96
N LYS A 46 -15.66 -2.09 5.54
CA LYS A 46 -14.72 -1.21 6.25
C LYS A 46 -15.30 -0.76 7.58
N ASP A 47 -16.56 -0.38 7.60
CA ASP A 47 -17.25 0.07 8.82
C ASP A 47 -17.39 -1.07 9.82
N LYS A 48 -17.75 -2.27 9.35
CA LYS A 48 -17.79 -3.47 10.19
C LYS A 48 -16.41 -3.78 10.77
N TYR A 49 -15.36 -3.76 9.95
CA TYR A 49 -13.99 -3.97 10.44
C TYR A 49 -13.59 -2.95 11.52
N LEU A 50 -13.93 -1.68 11.34
CA LEU A 50 -13.65 -0.62 12.31
C LEU A 50 -14.47 -0.79 13.59
N ALA A 51 -15.73 -1.23 13.49
CA ALA A 51 -16.59 -1.51 14.63
C ALA A 51 -16.06 -2.71 15.44
N ASP A 52 -15.65 -3.79 14.77
CA ASP A 52 -15.06 -4.97 15.40
C ASP A 52 -13.77 -4.60 16.14
N GLN A 53 -12.92 -3.75 15.54
CA GLN A 53 -11.72 -3.24 16.19
C GLN A 53 -12.03 -2.44 17.46
N ARG A 54 -13.01 -1.52 17.40
CA ARG A 54 -13.44 -0.73 18.58
C ARG A 54 -14.04 -1.62 19.67
N ALA A 55 -14.80 -2.65 19.30
CA ALA A 55 -15.37 -3.59 20.25
C ALA A 55 -14.29 -4.38 20.99
N PHE A 56 -13.27 -4.85 20.27
CA PHE A 56 -12.13 -5.53 20.85
C PHE A 56 -11.34 -4.64 21.82
N GLU A 57 -11.09 -3.37 21.46
CA GLU A 57 -10.43 -2.41 22.35
C GLU A 57 -11.24 -2.14 23.61
N LEU A 58 -12.58 -2.01 23.48
CA LEU A 58 -13.46 -1.80 24.63
C LEU A 58 -13.51 -3.03 25.56
N GLU A 59 -13.51 -4.24 25.01
CA GLU A 59 -13.47 -5.48 25.78
C GLU A 59 -12.15 -5.61 26.55
N LYS A 60 -11.02 -5.31 25.90
CA LYS A 60 -9.71 -5.24 26.56
C LYS A 60 -9.73 -4.28 27.76
N LEU A 61 -10.32 -3.10 27.60
CA LEU A 61 -10.42 -2.10 28.66
C LEU A 61 -11.32 -2.57 29.82
N LYS A 62 -12.44 -3.26 29.51
CA LYS A 62 -13.33 -3.85 30.52
C LYS A 62 -12.63 -4.91 31.36
N LEU A 63 -11.85 -5.79 30.73
CA LEU A 63 -11.08 -6.82 31.44
C LEU A 63 -10.03 -6.21 32.37
N GLN A 64 -9.34 -5.15 31.93
CA GLN A 64 -8.39 -4.40 32.77
C GLN A 64 -9.08 -3.72 33.96
N ALA A 65 -10.30 -3.22 33.79
CA ALA A 65 -11.06 -2.60 34.88
C ALA A 65 -11.59 -3.61 35.91
N GLN A 66 -11.93 -4.84 35.49
CA GLN A 66 -12.38 -5.91 36.40
C GLN A 66 -11.23 -6.58 37.18
N ASN A 67 -10.02 -6.62 36.62
CA ASN A 67 -8.81 -7.11 37.30
C ASN A 67 -7.76 -5.98 37.37
N PRO A 68 -7.90 -5.02 38.30
CA PRO A 68 -6.86 -4.02 38.50
C PRO A 68 -5.57 -4.71 38.98
N PRO A 69 -4.39 -4.35 38.47
CA PRO A 69 -3.12 -4.86 38.99
C PRO A 69 -2.99 -4.45 40.46
N ALA A 70 -2.83 -5.44 41.35
CA ALA A 70 -2.68 -5.20 42.78
C ALA A 70 -1.43 -4.34 43.03
N SER A 71 -1.61 -3.24 43.76
CA SER A 71 -0.51 -2.42 44.28
C SER A 71 0.10 -3.13 45.49
N VAL A 72 1.30 -3.73 45.35
CA VAL A 72 2.16 -4.10 46.49
C VAL A 72 3.63 -3.96 46.06
N GLY A 73 4.40 -3.26 46.89
CA GLY A 73 5.81 -2.97 46.70
C GLY A 73 6.76 -4.18 46.78
N ASP A 74 7.98 -3.92 46.33
CA ASP A 74 9.22 -4.71 46.45
C ASP A 74 9.14 -6.22 46.17
N SER A 75 9.33 -6.61 44.90
CA SER A 75 10.31 -7.62 44.42
C SER A 75 10.12 -7.90 42.90
N PRO A 76 10.99 -8.73 42.28
CA PRO A 76 11.90 -8.33 41.23
C PRO A 76 11.19 -7.89 39.94
N GLN A 77 11.71 -6.81 39.36
CA GLN A 77 11.34 -6.19 38.09
C GLN A 77 11.01 -7.22 36.98
N MET A 78 9.75 -7.64 36.88
CA MET A 78 9.17 -8.04 35.61
C MET A 78 8.94 -6.76 34.84
N ASP A 79 9.94 -6.41 34.03
CA ASP A 79 9.92 -5.37 33.00
C ASP A 79 8.66 -5.53 32.13
N SER A 80 7.58 -4.83 32.52
CA SER A 80 6.41 -4.58 31.67
C SER A 80 6.71 -3.42 30.70
N GLY A 81 7.91 -3.42 30.13
CA GLY A 81 8.22 -2.67 28.92
C GLY A 81 7.25 -3.05 27.80
N PRO A 82 7.01 -2.13 26.84
CA PRO A 82 6.11 -2.38 25.72
C PRO A 82 6.45 -3.74 25.12
N MET A 83 5.43 -4.60 24.93
CA MET A 83 5.54 -5.93 24.35
C MET A 83 6.62 -5.88 23.25
N LYS A 84 7.81 -6.42 23.54
CA LYS A 84 8.96 -6.42 22.61
C LYS A 84 8.62 -7.37 21.49
N LEU A 85 7.74 -6.96 20.58
CA LEU A 85 7.57 -7.60 19.30
C LEU A 85 8.91 -7.42 18.58
N ASP A 86 9.64 -8.52 18.40
CA ASP A 86 10.82 -8.49 17.57
C ASP A 86 10.34 -8.21 16.14
N LEU A 87 10.56 -6.98 15.68
CA LEU A 87 10.04 -6.50 14.40
C LEU A 87 10.55 -7.37 13.22
N LYS A 88 11.67 -8.08 13.41
CA LYS A 88 12.23 -9.07 12.48
C LYS A 88 11.36 -10.33 12.35
N THR A 89 10.56 -10.64 13.36
CA THR A 89 9.63 -11.79 13.34
C THR A 89 8.27 -11.43 12.75
N VAL A 90 7.88 -10.16 12.81
CA VAL A 90 6.57 -9.67 12.36
C VAL A 90 6.61 -9.16 10.92
N LEU A 91 7.75 -8.62 10.48
CA LEU A 91 7.95 -8.17 9.10
C LEU A 91 8.66 -9.25 8.27
N PRO A 92 8.25 -9.45 7.01
CA PRO A 92 8.97 -10.32 6.10
C PRO A 92 10.40 -9.82 5.91
N THR A 93 11.34 -10.75 5.77
CA THR A 93 12.72 -10.41 5.42
C THR A 93 12.75 -9.73 4.06
N PHE A 94 13.33 -8.54 3.98
CA PHE A 94 13.41 -7.77 2.75
C PHE A 94 14.61 -8.15 1.90
N ILE A 95 14.37 -8.51 0.63
CA ILE A 95 15.36 -8.79 -0.40
C ILE A 95 15.33 -7.65 -1.43
N PRO A 96 16.35 -6.77 -1.46
CA PRO A 96 16.39 -5.56 -2.31
C PRO A 96 16.03 -5.75 -3.79
N ASP A 97 16.45 -6.87 -4.39
CA ASP A 97 16.30 -7.12 -5.83
C ASP A 97 14.97 -7.80 -6.22
N LYS A 98 14.23 -8.30 -5.22
CA LYS A 98 13.04 -9.14 -5.46
C LYS A 98 11.77 -8.56 -4.83
N ASP A 99 11.91 -7.82 -3.74
CA ASP A 99 10.80 -7.39 -2.93
C ASP A 99 10.45 -5.92 -3.15
N ASP A 100 9.16 -5.60 -3.06
CA ASP A 100 8.68 -4.22 -3.15
C ASP A 100 8.95 -3.47 -1.83
N LEU A 101 9.92 -2.55 -1.87
CA LEU A 101 10.25 -1.71 -0.73
C LEU A 101 9.07 -0.84 -0.27
N SER A 102 8.19 -0.41 -1.17
CA SER A 102 6.99 0.35 -0.82
C SER A 102 6.03 -0.47 0.06
N LEU A 103 5.91 -1.76 -0.23
CA LEU A 103 5.10 -2.68 0.56
C LEU A 103 5.70 -2.88 1.96
N LEU A 104 7.02 -3.11 2.06
CA LEU A 104 7.71 -3.22 3.34
C LEU A 104 7.51 -1.98 4.22
N LEU A 105 7.72 -0.79 3.65
CA LEU A 105 7.54 0.47 4.37
C LEU A 105 6.10 0.65 4.84
N THR A 106 5.11 0.27 4.03
CA THR A 106 3.70 0.31 4.42
C THR A 106 3.39 -0.64 5.57
N MET A 107 3.95 -1.86 5.57
CA MET A 107 3.80 -2.80 6.68
C MET A 107 4.44 -2.27 7.97
N PHE A 108 5.65 -1.73 7.85
CA PHE A 108 6.38 -1.10 8.95
C PHE A 108 5.57 0.03 9.60
N GLU A 109 5.02 0.96 8.81
CA GLU A 109 4.20 2.06 9.35
C GLU A 109 2.98 1.58 10.12
N ARG A 110 2.33 0.51 9.65
CA ARG A 110 1.18 -0.09 10.35
C ARG A 110 1.61 -0.67 11.69
N GLN A 111 2.78 -1.32 11.76
CA GLN A 111 3.32 -1.84 13.01
C GLN A 111 3.68 -0.71 13.98
N MET A 112 4.29 0.37 13.50
CA MET A 112 4.64 1.51 14.36
C MET A 112 3.43 2.23 14.93
N LYS A 113 2.37 2.37 14.13
CA LYS A 113 1.09 2.90 14.60
C LYS A 113 0.42 1.96 15.59
N LEU A 114 0.45 0.65 15.33
CA LEU A 114 -0.13 -0.37 16.22
C LEU A 114 0.56 -0.38 17.59
N LEU A 115 1.88 -0.23 17.59
CA LEU A 115 2.72 -0.17 18.80
C LEU A 115 2.77 1.22 19.45
N ASN A 116 2.10 2.22 18.84
CA ASN A 116 2.11 3.61 19.28
C ASN A 116 3.53 4.17 19.49
N VAL A 117 4.48 3.78 18.63
CA VAL A 117 5.87 4.24 18.71
C VAL A 117 5.93 5.72 18.29
N PRO A 118 6.60 6.61 19.04
CA PRO A 118 6.77 8.00 18.63
C PRO A 118 7.54 8.09 17.30
N ALA A 119 7.10 8.99 16.41
CA ALA A 119 7.67 9.14 15.05
C ALA A 119 9.19 9.36 15.04
N ASP A 120 9.72 10.03 16.07
CA ASP A 120 11.16 10.30 16.24
C ASP A 120 12.01 9.03 16.31
N PHE A 121 11.41 7.89 16.71
CA PHE A 121 12.09 6.60 16.79
C PHE A 121 11.84 5.71 15.57
N TRP A 122 11.05 6.13 14.59
CA TRP A 122 10.71 5.24 13.47
C TRP A 122 11.94 4.90 12.63
N VAL A 123 12.81 5.86 12.35
CA VAL A 123 14.01 5.61 11.53
C VAL A 123 14.98 4.66 12.23
N SER A 124 15.16 4.75 13.54
CA SER A 124 16.06 3.86 14.28
C SER A 124 15.61 2.40 14.22
N HIS A 125 14.30 2.16 14.36
CA HIS A 125 13.73 0.83 14.21
C HIS A 125 13.76 0.33 12.76
N LEU A 126 13.57 1.23 11.78
CA LEU A 126 13.67 0.91 10.37
C LEU A 126 15.08 0.42 10.01
N ILE A 127 16.14 1.04 10.54
CA ILE A 127 17.53 0.58 10.34
C ILE A 127 17.73 -0.84 10.87
N GLY A 128 17.08 -1.20 11.99
CA GLY A 128 17.23 -2.53 12.60
C GLY A 128 16.63 -3.69 11.78
N ILE A 129 15.72 -3.39 10.85
CA ILE A 129 15.07 -4.40 9.99
C ILE A 129 15.59 -4.41 8.55
N LEU A 130 16.25 -3.35 8.11
CA LEU A 130 16.74 -3.24 6.75
C LEU A 130 18.11 -3.92 6.59
N PRO A 131 18.40 -4.50 5.41
CA PRO A 131 19.75 -4.92 5.05
C PRO A 131 20.78 -3.80 5.22
N SER A 132 22.02 -4.18 5.56
CA SER A 132 23.13 -3.25 5.85
C SER A 132 23.40 -2.26 4.73
N ASP A 133 23.20 -2.65 3.47
CA ASP A 133 23.36 -1.79 2.29
C ASP A 133 22.42 -0.58 2.32
N ILE A 134 21.18 -0.79 2.78
CA ILE A 134 20.17 0.26 2.90
C ILE A 134 20.40 1.08 4.17
N GLY A 135 20.78 0.43 5.26
CA GLY A 135 21.22 1.12 6.48
C GLY A 135 22.34 2.12 6.21
N ARG A 136 23.29 1.78 5.32
CA ARG A 136 24.36 2.69 4.87
C ARG A 136 23.86 3.89 4.07
N LEU A 137 22.75 3.77 3.33
CA LEU A 137 22.15 4.90 2.63
C LEU A 137 21.55 5.90 3.63
N ILE A 138 20.85 5.40 4.63
CA ILE A 138 20.27 6.22 5.70
C ILE A 138 21.39 6.90 6.53
N ALA A 139 22.50 6.18 6.76
CA ALA A 139 23.67 6.70 7.49
C ALA A 139 24.37 7.91 6.83
N ARG A 140 24.09 8.20 5.56
CA ARG A 140 24.66 9.34 4.83
C ARG A 140 23.85 10.63 4.99
N GLU A 141 22.63 10.53 5.51
CA GLU A 141 21.80 11.70 5.79
C GLU A 141 22.28 12.41 7.07
N PRO A 142 22.07 13.72 7.21
CA PRO A 142 22.41 14.44 8.43
C PRO A 142 21.51 14.01 9.60
N GLU A 143 22.03 14.07 10.83
CA GLU A 143 21.33 13.62 12.06
C GLU A 143 19.95 14.28 12.23
N GLU A 144 19.82 15.54 11.82
CA GLU A 144 18.55 16.30 11.83
C GLU A 144 17.45 15.61 11.01
N MET A 145 17.82 14.90 9.95
CA MET A 145 16.89 14.19 9.07
C MET A 145 16.55 12.79 9.56
N PHE A 146 17.28 12.23 10.54
CA PHE A 146 16.97 10.93 11.12
C PHE A 146 15.66 10.91 11.91
N LYS A 147 15.17 12.06 12.37
CA LYS A 147 13.85 12.14 13.01
C LYS A 147 12.72 12.28 11.98
N ASN A 148 13.05 12.65 10.74
CA ASN A 148 12.09 12.85 9.69
C ASN A 148 11.91 11.57 8.85
N TYR A 149 11.05 10.68 9.34
CA TYR A 149 10.71 9.45 8.63
C TYR A 149 10.20 9.70 7.20
N ALA A 150 9.44 10.78 6.95
CA ALA A 150 8.90 11.08 5.62
C ALA A 150 10.02 11.36 4.60
N HIS A 151 11.07 12.07 5.03
CA HIS A 151 12.26 12.32 4.22
C HIS A 151 12.99 11.01 3.88
N ILE A 152 13.26 10.18 4.90
CA ILE A 152 13.92 8.87 4.71
C ILE A 152 13.11 7.96 3.80
N ARG A 153 11.79 7.88 3.99
CA ARG A 153 10.87 7.13 3.14
C ARG A 153 11.00 7.55 1.67
N ASN A 154 11.07 8.86 1.40
CA ASN A 154 11.17 9.36 0.03
C ASN A 154 12.51 8.97 -0.62
N ILE A 155 13.63 9.12 0.07
CA ILE A 155 14.97 8.75 -0.45
C ILE A 155 15.03 7.26 -0.77
N LEU A 156 14.54 6.43 0.15
CA LEU A 156 14.48 4.98 -0.02
C LEU A 156 13.67 4.61 -1.27
N LEU A 157 12.48 5.19 -1.43
CA LEU A 157 11.64 4.95 -2.60
C LEU A 157 12.28 5.46 -3.90
N GLN A 158 12.93 6.63 -3.90
CA GLN A 158 13.60 7.15 -5.10
C GLN A 158 14.76 6.26 -5.54
N ARG A 159 15.62 5.83 -4.61
CA ARG A 159 16.75 4.94 -4.92
C ARG A 159 16.28 3.62 -5.50
N PHE A 160 15.27 2.99 -4.90
CA PHE A 160 14.77 1.70 -5.36
C PHE A 160 13.93 1.78 -6.64
N LYS A 161 13.17 2.86 -6.86
CA LYS A 161 12.48 3.10 -8.15
C LYS A 161 13.47 3.27 -9.31
N LEU A 162 14.59 3.95 -9.08
CA LEU A 162 15.64 4.12 -10.10
C LEU A 162 16.34 2.78 -10.41
N THR A 163 16.46 1.89 -9.44
CA THR A 163 17.11 0.58 -9.62
C THR A 163 16.26 -0.38 -10.47
N VAL A 164 14.92 -0.33 -10.32
CA VAL A 164 13.97 -1.10 -11.18
C VAL A 164 13.94 -0.54 -12.62
N SER A 165 14.17 0.77 -12.80
CA SER A 165 14.21 1.39 -14.12
C SER A 165 15.51 1.12 -14.88
N GLU A 166 16.66 1.05 -14.20
CA GLU A 166 17.94 0.73 -14.85
C GLU A 166 18.00 -0.74 -15.28
N SER A 167 17.48 -1.67 -14.48
CA SER A 167 17.44 -3.10 -14.84
C SER A 167 16.55 -3.36 -16.06
N PHE A 168 15.40 -2.68 -16.18
CA PHE A 168 14.57 -2.75 -17.38
C PHE A 168 15.25 -2.14 -18.62
N SER A 169 16.11 -1.14 -18.45
CA SER A 169 16.79 -0.48 -19.57
C SER A 169 17.99 -1.28 -20.10
N VAL A 170 18.72 -1.97 -19.21
CA VAL A 170 19.84 -2.85 -19.59
C VAL A 170 19.31 -4.08 -20.35
N ASP A 171 18.16 -4.62 -19.94
CA ASP A 171 17.57 -5.80 -20.57
C ASP A 171 17.03 -5.51 -21.98
N ILE A 172 16.53 -4.29 -22.23
CA ILE A 172 16.13 -3.87 -23.58
C ILE A 172 17.35 -3.63 -24.49
N ARG A 173 18.44 -3.07 -23.96
CA ARG A 173 19.64 -2.79 -24.76
C ARG A 173 20.36 -4.07 -25.21
N ASN A 174 20.39 -5.11 -24.38
CA ASN A 174 21.00 -6.41 -24.71
C ASN A 174 20.12 -7.29 -25.62
N ARG A 175 18.82 -6.99 -25.76
CA ARG A 175 17.88 -7.78 -26.55
C ARG A 175 17.61 -7.21 -27.96
N ILE A 176 18.02 -5.98 -28.25
CA ILE A 176 17.77 -5.27 -29.52
C ILE A 176 19.07 -5.05 -30.35
N ILE A 177 20.18 -5.70 -30.03
CA ILE A 177 21.32 -5.81 -30.97
C ILE A 177 21.37 -7.24 -31.52
N PRO A 178 20.65 -7.57 -32.60
CA PRO A 178 20.82 -8.84 -33.27
C PRO A 178 22.20 -8.88 -33.97
N LEU A 179 22.89 -10.00 -33.75
CA LEU A 179 24.15 -10.43 -34.34
C LEU A 179 24.14 -10.30 -35.87
N GLY A 180 24.62 -9.18 -36.39
CA GLY A 180 24.83 -8.95 -37.82
C GLY A 180 26.21 -9.41 -38.29
N LYS A 181 26.49 -10.72 -38.24
CA LYS A 181 27.59 -11.36 -39.00
C LYS A 181 27.17 -12.79 -39.35
N ILE A 182 26.39 -12.93 -40.42
CA ILE A 182 26.26 -14.21 -41.13
C ILE A 182 27.26 -14.15 -42.28
N SER A 183 28.43 -14.76 -42.11
CA SER A 183 29.33 -15.09 -43.21
C SER A 183 28.96 -16.48 -43.70
N PHE A 184 28.23 -16.55 -44.82
CA PHE A 184 28.14 -17.78 -45.61
C PHE A 184 29.37 -17.86 -46.52
N SER A 185 30.11 -18.96 -46.36
CA SER A 185 31.15 -19.42 -47.27
C SER A 185 30.52 -19.86 -48.59
N SER A 186 31.13 -19.48 -49.70
CA SER A 186 31.35 -20.32 -50.87
C SER A 186 32.59 -19.84 -51.60
#